data_AF-A0A7K8F2L2-F1
#
_entry.id   AF-A0A7K8F2L2-F1
#
_cell.length_a   1.000
_cell.length_b   1.000
_cell.length_c   1.000
_cell.angle_alpha   90.00
_cell.angle_beta   90.00
_cell.angle_gamma   90.00
#
_symmetry.space_group_name_H-M   'P 1'
#
loop_
_entity.id
_entity.type
_entity.pdbx_description
1 polymer ?
#
loop_
_entity_poly.entity_id
_entity_poly.type
_entity_poly.pdbx_seq_one_letter_code
_entity_poly.pdbx_strand_id
1 'polypeptide(L)' 'DDEVVLQCTTTLLKEQLKLCLSVEGFGNRLCSLEPTSNAQNVPPDLAVCCFVLEQSL' A
#
# COMPACT_ATOMS: atom_id res chain seq x y z
N ASP A 1 3.10 19.02 -5.09
CA ASP A 1 3.41 17.81 -4.32
C ASP A 1 2.53 16.70 -4.86
N ASP A 2 3.16 15.68 -5.43
CA ASP A 2 2.45 14.57 -6.08
C ASP A 2 2.16 13.48 -5.04
N GLU A 3 0.93 12.97 -5.04
CA GLU A 3 0.52 11.81 -4.24
C GLU A 3 0.87 10.52 -4.97
N VAL A 4 1.55 9.61 -4.28
CA VAL A 4 2.01 8.33 -4.82
C VAL A 4 1.77 7.19 -3.83
N VAL A 5 1.71 5.97 -4.36
CA VAL A 5 1.69 4.74 -3.55
C VAL A 5 2.88 3.86 -3.91
N LEU A 6 3.45 3.17 -2.93
CA LEU A 6 4.47 2.16 -3.16
C LEU A 6 3.80 0.80 -3.29
N GLN A 7 3.95 0.15 -4.44
CA GLN A 7 3.33 -1.14 -4.72
C GLN A 7 4.38 -2.17 -5.17
N CYS A 8 4.29 -3.39 -4.63
CA CYS A 8 5.01 -4.54 -5.14
C CYS A 8 4.03 -5.63 -5.61
N THR A 9 4.53 -6.59 -6.37
CA THR A 9 3.78 -7.77 -6.76
C THR A 9 4.61 -9.00 -6.44
N THR A 10 4.01 -9.97 -5.76
CA THR A 10 4.64 -11.26 -5.44
C THR A 10 3.72 -12.40 -5.87
N THR A 11 4.26 -13.60 -6.05
CA THR A 11 3.46 -14.79 -6.35
C THR A 11 3.31 -15.63 -5.10
N LEU A 12 2.07 -15.88 -4.68
CA LEU A 12 1.74 -16.75 -3.55
C LEU A 12 0.67 -17.74 -4.02
N LEU A 13 0.84 -19.04 -3.71
CA LEU A 13 -0.10 -20.08 -4.12
C LEU A 13 -0.43 -20.11 -5.63
N LYS A 14 0.56 -19.75 -6.48
CA LYS A 14 0.43 -19.62 -7.95
C LYS A 14 -0.46 -18.46 -8.43
N GLU A 15 -0.84 -17.55 -7.55
CA GLU A 15 -1.59 -16.34 -7.89
C GLU A 15 -0.70 -15.09 -7.68
N GLN A 16 -0.94 -14.05 -8.49
CA GLN A 16 -0.27 -12.77 -8.33
C GLN A 16 -0.95 -11.95 -7.25
N LEU A 17 -0.17 -11.56 -6.24
CA LEU A 17 -0.60 -10.72 -5.12
C LEU A 17 0.09 -9.35 -5.21
N LYS A 18 -0.70 -8.34 -5.56
CA LYS A 18 -0.39 -6.91 -5.44
C LYS A 18 -0.56 -6.46 -3.99
N LEU A 19 0.45 -5.76 -3.48
CA LEU A 19 0.54 -5.26 -2.13
C LEU A 19 1.00 -3.80 -2.17
N CYS A 20 0.32 -2.93 -1.40
CA CYS A 20 0.73 -1.56 -1.16
C CYS A 20 1.40 -1.43 0.22
N LEU A 21 2.41 -0.58 0.33
CA LEU A 21 2.98 -0.21 1.63
C LEU A 21 2.02 0.74 2.35
N SER A 22 1.77 0.49 3.64
CA SER A 22 0.86 1.30 4.47
C SER A 22 1.42 1.55 5.86
N VAL A 23 0.96 2.62 6.52
CA VAL A 23 1.25 2.89 7.93
C VAL A 23 0.12 3.69 8.59
N GLU A 24 -0.33 3.26 9.77
CA GLU A 24 -1.38 3.93 10.54
C GLU A 24 -0.88 5.24 11.20
N GLY A 25 0.38 5.26 11.64
CA GLY A 25 1.02 6.43 12.20
C GLY A 25 0.78 6.59 13.71
N PHE A 26 -0.37 7.12 14.13
CA PHE A 26 -0.67 7.28 15.55
C PHE A 26 -1.09 5.94 16.17
N GLY A 27 -0.46 5.53 17.27
CA GLY A 27 -0.71 4.21 17.87
C GLY A 27 0.08 3.06 17.23
N ASN A 28 0.52 3.19 15.98
CA ASN A 28 1.38 2.21 15.31
C ASN A 28 2.40 2.86 14.36
N ARG A 29 3.69 2.71 14.68
CA ARG A 29 4.81 3.27 13.91
C ARG A 29 5.43 2.29 12.91
N LEU A 30 5.00 1.04 12.90
CA LEU A 30 5.50 0.04 11.97
C LEU A 30 4.69 0.10 10.67
N CYS A 31 5.36 -0.13 9.55
CA CYS A 31 4.70 -0.28 8.26
C CYS A 31 4.09 -1.69 8.13
N SER A 32 3.00 -1.77 7.39
CA SER A 32 2.30 -3.01 7.04
C SER A 32 2.13 -3.11 5.52
N LEU A 33 1.59 -4.24 5.05
CA LEU A 33 1.31 -4.48 3.64
C LEU A 33 -0.21 -4.65 3.45
N GLU A 34 -0.79 -3.76 2.65
CA GLU A 34 -2.22 -3.75 2.31
C GLU A 34 -2.44 -4.46 0.97
N PRO A 35 -3.18 -5.59 0.92
CA PRO A 35 -3.45 -6.32 -0.32
C PRO A 35 -4.48 -5.61 -1.19
N THR A 36 -4.11 -5.32 -2.43
CA THR A 36 -4.98 -4.64 -3.41
C THR A 36 -5.51 -5.56 -4.51
N SER A 37 -5.20 -6.85 -4.42
CA SER A 37 -5.51 -7.83 -5.49
C SER A 37 -6.98 -8.21 -5.58
N ASN A 38 -7.72 -8.14 -4.46
CA ASN A 38 -9.12 -8.53 -4.37
C ASN A 38 -10.07 -7.32 -4.27
N ALA A 39 -9.66 -6.16 -4.81
CA ALA A 39 -10.36 -4.88 -4.67
C ALA A 39 -11.83 -4.91 -5.19
N GLN A 40 -12.16 -5.82 -6.09
CA GLN A 40 -13.53 -6.00 -6.59
C GLN A 40 -14.50 -6.54 -5.52
N ASN A 41 -13.98 -7.33 -4.57
CA ASN A 41 -14.80 -7.99 -3.55
C ASN A 41 -14.58 -7.41 -2.15
N VAL A 42 -13.35 -6.98 -1.85
CA VAL A 42 -12.96 -6.40 -0.56
C VAL A 42 -12.24 -5.08 -0.82
N PRO A 43 -12.81 -3.93 -0.39
CA PRO A 43 -12.17 -2.65 -0.61
C PRO A 43 -10.88 -2.54 0.23
N PRO A 44 -9.73 -2.20 -0.37
CA PRO A 44 -8.49 -1.99 0.37
C PRO A 44 -8.51 -0.65 1.12
N ASP A 45 -7.79 -0.57 2.24
CA ASP A 45 -7.61 0.68 2.98
C ASP A 45 -6.52 1.56 2.33
N LEU A 46 -6.92 2.32 1.32
CA LEU A 46 -6.01 3.20 0.59
C LEU A 46 -5.69 4.50 1.36
N ALA A 47 -6.44 4.85 2.40
CA ALA A 47 -6.22 6.10 3.13
C ALA A 47 -4.86 6.12 3.84
N VAL A 48 -4.38 4.94 4.27
CA VAL A 48 -3.08 4.75 4.94
C VAL A 48 -1.94 4.36 4.00
N CYS A 49 -2.22 4.24 2.70
CA CYS A 49 -1.24 3.85 1.67
C CYS A 49 -0.65 5.06 0.91
N CYS A 50 -1.19 6.25 1.10
CA CYS A 50 -0.84 7.45 0.33
C CYS A 50 0.43 8.12 0.91
N PHE A 51 1.41 8.35 0.04
CA PHE A 51 2.63 9.11 0.34
C PHE A 51 2.68 10.36 -0.51
N VAL A 52 3.35 11.40 -0.01
CA VAL A 52 3.55 12.66 -0.73
C VAL A 52 5.03 12.80 -1.09
N LEU A 53 5.32 13.12 -2.35
CA LEU A 53 6.67 13.48 -2.76
C LEU A 53 6.97 14.93 -2.34
N GLU A 54 7.78 15.08 -1.31
CA GLU A 54 8.14 16.39 -0.73
C GLU A 54 9.31 17.06 -1.47
N GLN A 55 10.34 16.30 -1.84
CA GLN A 55 11.57 16.86 -2.39
C GLN A 55 12.32 15.87 -3.29
N SER A 56 12.91 16.39 -4.36
CA SER A 56 13.93 15.73 -5.19
C SER A 56 15.04 16.74 -5.47
N LEU A 57 16.30 16.37 -5.21
CA LEU A 57 17.49 17.22 -5.36
C LEU A 57 18.46 16.63 -6.39
#